data_AF-A0A374VW54-F1
#
_entry.id   AF-A0A374VW54-F1
#
_cell.length_a   1.000
_cell.length_b   1.000
_cell.length_c   1.000
_cell.angle_alpha   90.00
_cell.angle_beta   90.00
_cell.angle_gamma   90.00
#
_symmetry.space_group_name_H-M   'P 1'
#
loop_
_entity.id
_entity.type
_entity.pdbx_description
1 polymer ?
#
loop_
_entity_poly.entity_id
_entity_poly.type
_entity_poly.pdbx_seq_one_letter_code
_entity_poly.pdbx_strand_id
1 'polypeptide(L)'
;MGFYELRELSIPTIPWKEYFPGVELSDEFLWTIRSAVNHGDDLNLPRLVGKTAGEATTFADNLYKQLYKKGMVVYYPYFVAQKSGTLNIHLDKIIIEAVKDDLWNLVTDQKLDVSLTITKDNDITSSYGEKNFFNTEEISQLIQYAQKISRIYRDEIIDGNSILLEWSFALSCNKNKQPTGKPYLVFYEVRTIK
;
A
#
# COMPACT_ATOMS: atom_id res chain seq x y z
N MET A 1 -12.03 2.89 -2.11
CA MET A 1 -11.90 4.08 -1.24
C MET A 1 -10.50 4.23 -0.61
N GLY A 2 -9.40 3.96 -1.33
CA GLY A 2 -8.09 3.80 -0.66
C GLY A 2 -7.35 5.09 -0.23
N PHE A 3 -7.11 6.04 -1.12
CA PHE A 3 -6.05 7.05 -0.90
C PHE A 3 -6.36 8.19 0.07
N TYR A 4 -7.58 8.73 0.04
CA TYR A 4 -7.99 9.78 0.97
C TYR A 4 -8.11 9.24 2.39
N GLU A 5 -8.77 8.09 2.52
CA GLU A 5 -8.97 7.40 3.79
C GLU A 5 -7.63 7.14 4.47
N LEU A 6 -6.66 6.53 3.76
CA LEU A 6 -5.30 6.30 4.26
C LEU A 6 -4.62 7.56 4.81
N ARG A 7 -4.78 8.69 4.11
CA ARG A 7 -4.13 9.96 4.50
C ARG A 7 -4.66 10.47 5.84
N GLU A 8 -5.92 10.19 6.18
CA GLU A 8 -6.55 10.60 7.43
C GLU A 8 -6.15 9.69 8.61
N LEU A 9 -5.75 8.44 8.34
CA LEU A 9 -5.37 7.45 9.38
C LEU A 9 -4.06 7.78 10.11
N SER A 10 -3.30 8.79 9.64
CA SER A 10 -2.03 9.20 10.23
C SER A 10 -1.03 8.04 10.36
N ILE A 11 -1.04 7.10 9.41
CA ILE A 11 -0.07 6.01 9.28
C ILE A 11 0.95 6.37 8.17
N PRO A 12 2.09 5.67 8.06
CA PRO A 12 3.01 5.86 6.94
C PRO A 12 2.31 5.51 5.63
N THR A 13 1.93 6.52 4.86
CA THR A 13 1.30 6.32 3.55
C THR A 13 2.24 6.77 2.44
N ILE A 14 2.01 6.27 1.23
CA ILE A 14 2.69 6.82 0.06
C ILE A 14 2.47 8.35 0.01
N PRO A 15 3.53 9.16 -0.25
CA PRO A 15 3.45 10.62 -0.23
C PRO A 15 2.83 11.15 -1.52
N TRP A 16 1.59 10.73 -1.80
CA TRP A 16 0.89 11.08 -3.02
C TRP A 16 0.45 12.54 -3.04
N LYS A 17 0.40 13.08 -4.25
CA LYS A 17 -0.15 14.40 -4.56
C LYS A 17 -1.19 14.26 -5.65
N GLU A 18 -2.17 15.15 -5.65
CA GLU A 18 -3.13 15.25 -6.75
C GLU A 18 -2.47 15.92 -7.95
N TYR A 19 -2.63 15.32 -9.13
CA TYR A 19 -2.07 15.81 -10.39
C TYR A 19 -3.05 16.77 -11.06
N PHE A 20 -2.51 17.89 -11.53
CA PHE A 20 -3.20 18.83 -12.42
C PHE A 20 -2.31 19.08 -13.65
N PRO A 21 -2.90 19.33 -14.83
CA PRO A 21 -2.13 19.67 -16.02
C PRO A 21 -1.16 20.84 -15.75
N GLY A 22 0.11 20.66 -16.13
CA GLY A 22 1.18 21.62 -15.87
C GLY A 22 2.06 21.32 -14.64
N VAL A 23 1.77 20.25 -13.89
CA VAL A 23 2.70 19.74 -12.87
C VAL A 23 3.99 19.26 -13.54
N GLU A 24 5.13 19.76 -13.08
CA GLU A 24 6.45 19.32 -13.52
C GLU A 24 6.94 18.16 -12.65
N LEU A 25 7.15 17.00 -13.27
CA LEU A 25 7.72 15.82 -12.63
C LEU A 25 9.24 15.84 -12.78
N SER A 26 9.98 15.66 -11.69
CA SER A 26 11.45 15.61 -11.72
C SER A 26 11.97 14.38 -12.46
N ASP A 27 12.98 14.57 -13.32
CA ASP A 27 13.69 13.51 -14.03
C ASP A 27 14.65 12.69 -13.15
N GLU A 28 14.80 13.06 -11.88
CA GLU A 28 15.65 12.32 -10.92
C GLU A 28 15.02 11.00 -10.46
N PHE A 29 13.69 10.91 -10.54
CA PHE A 29 12.91 9.79 -10.04
C PHE A 29 12.14 9.08 -11.15
N LEU A 30 11.81 7.82 -10.88
CA LEU A 30 10.70 7.16 -11.56
C LEU A 30 9.40 7.54 -10.85
N TRP A 31 8.30 7.57 -11.58
CA TRP A 31 7.00 8.02 -11.10
C TRP A 31 5.94 6.93 -11.20
N THR A 32 5.01 6.98 -10.25
CA THR A 32 3.78 6.20 -10.25
C THR A 32 2.60 7.14 -10.40
N ILE A 33 1.72 6.87 -11.36
CA ILE A 33 0.44 7.55 -11.58
C ILE A 33 -0.67 6.55 -11.30
N ARG A 34 -1.62 6.92 -10.44
CA ARG A 34 -2.83 6.14 -10.18
C ARG A 34 -4.06 7.02 -10.35
N SER A 35 -5.19 6.37 -10.50
CA SER A 35 -6.50 7.02 -10.47
C SER A 35 -7.26 6.64 -9.21
N ALA A 36 -8.14 7.53 -8.78
CA ALA A 36 -9.15 7.26 -7.77
C ALA A 36 -10.47 7.84 -8.26
N VAL A 37 -11.55 7.07 -8.24
CA VAL A 37 -12.87 7.55 -8.69
C VAL A 37 -13.71 8.03 -7.51
N ASN A 38 -14.60 9.00 -7.76
CA ASN A 38 -15.45 9.58 -6.71
C ASN A 38 -16.53 8.59 -6.23
N HIS A 39 -17.00 7.72 -7.13
CA HIS A 39 -18.04 6.72 -6.88
C HIS A 39 -17.81 5.49 -7.76
N GLY A 40 -17.97 4.29 -7.20
CA GLY A 40 -17.83 3.00 -7.89
C GLY A 40 -16.70 2.13 -7.34
N ASP A 41 -16.59 0.91 -7.86
CA ASP A 41 -15.49 0.00 -7.52
C ASP A 41 -14.18 0.49 -8.15
N ASP A 42 -13.15 0.67 -7.32
CA ASP A 42 -11.79 1.05 -7.73
C ASP A 42 -11.03 -0.11 -8.44
N LEU A 43 -11.74 -1.17 -8.84
CA LEU A 43 -11.15 -2.37 -9.44
C LEU A 43 -10.70 -2.08 -10.88
N ASN A 44 -9.43 -2.40 -11.18
CA ASN A 44 -8.80 -2.28 -12.50
C ASN A 44 -8.69 -0.85 -13.07
N LEU A 45 -8.65 0.15 -12.20
CA LEU A 45 -8.40 1.53 -12.61
C LEU A 45 -7.02 1.68 -13.30
N PRO A 46 -6.91 2.52 -14.36
CA PRO A 46 -5.65 2.74 -15.06
C PRO A 46 -4.56 3.22 -14.10
N ARG A 47 -3.39 2.57 -14.21
CA ARG A 47 -2.19 2.92 -13.44
C ARG A 47 -0.94 2.85 -14.32
N LEU A 48 0.01 3.71 -13.98
CA LEU A 48 1.37 3.70 -14.51
C LEU A 48 2.32 3.57 -13.32
N VAL A 49 3.28 2.66 -13.38
CA VAL A 49 4.17 2.38 -12.24
C VAL A 49 5.62 2.38 -12.71
N GLY A 50 6.47 3.15 -12.04
CA GLY A 50 7.92 3.12 -12.25
C GLY A 50 8.38 3.64 -13.61
N LYS A 51 7.83 4.77 -14.07
CA LYS A 51 8.12 5.35 -15.39
C LYS A 51 8.82 6.70 -15.33
N THR A 52 9.45 7.10 -16.43
CA THR A 52 10.13 8.39 -16.53
C THR A 52 9.15 9.56 -16.37
N ALA A 53 9.65 10.75 -16.04
CA ALA A 53 8.82 11.94 -15.89
C ALA A 53 8.00 12.25 -17.16
N GLY A 54 8.61 12.11 -18.35
CA GLY A 54 7.94 12.33 -19.64
C GLY A 54 6.81 11.32 -19.91
N GLU A 55 7.05 10.02 -19.69
CA GLU A 55 6.03 8.99 -19.81
C GLU A 55 4.88 9.22 -18.80
N ALA A 56 5.24 9.55 -17.55
CA ALA A 56 4.28 9.77 -16.47
C ALA A 56 3.41 11.00 -16.71
N THR A 57 3.99 12.11 -17.18
CA THR A 57 3.26 13.34 -17.53
C THR A 57 2.27 13.07 -18.66
N THR A 58 2.74 12.41 -19.74
CA THR A 58 1.88 12.05 -20.89
C THR A 58 0.70 11.18 -20.46
N PHE A 59 0.96 10.17 -19.62
CA PHE A 59 -0.09 9.30 -19.09
C PHE A 59 -1.06 10.06 -18.18
N ALA A 60 -0.54 10.89 -17.27
CA ALA A 60 -1.34 11.66 -16.33
C ALA A 60 -2.25 12.68 -17.03
N ASP A 61 -1.77 13.39 -18.04
CA ASP A 61 -2.58 14.32 -18.83
C ASP A 61 -3.74 13.63 -19.56
N ASN A 62 -3.48 12.44 -20.12
CA ASN A 62 -4.53 11.65 -20.77
C ASN A 62 -5.54 11.13 -19.75
N LEU A 63 -5.06 10.61 -18.62
CA LEU A 63 -5.91 10.11 -17.55
C LEU A 63 -6.76 11.21 -16.92
N TYR A 64 -6.21 12.42 -16.74
CA TYR A 64 -6.92 13.59 -16.22
C TYR A 64 -8.11 13.97 -17.10
N LYS A 65 -7.93 13.93 -18.43
CA LYS A 65 -9.03 14.16 -19.40
C LYS A 65 -10.11 13.08 -19.30
N GLN A 66 -9.72 11.82 -19.16
CA GLN A 66 -10.65 10.69 -19.05
C GLN A 66 -11.48 10.73 -17.75
N LEU A 67 -10.87 11.18 -16.66
CA LEU A 67 -11.49 11.25 -15.33
C LEU A 67 -12.16 12.58 -15.02
N TYR A 68 -12.24 13.49 -16.00
CA TYR A 68 -12.84 14.81 -15.79
C TYR A 68 -14.22 14.72 -15.12
N LYS A 69 -14.36 15.34 -13.94
CA LYS A 69 -15.54 15.30 -13.05
C LYS A 69 -15.95 13.93 -12.49
N LYS A 70 -15.17 12.88 -12.74
CA LYS A 70 -15.46 11.49 -12.32
C LYS A 70 -14.49 10.96 -11.27
N GLY A 71 -13.30 11.54 -11.17
CA GLY A 71 -12.29 11.14 -10.21
C GLY A 71 -11.09 12.08 -10.20
N MET A 72 -10.02 11.63 -9.56
CA MET A 72 -8.75 12.33 -9.47
C MET A 72 -7.60 11.47 -10.03
N VAL A 73 -6.54 12.16 -10.44
CA VAL A 73 -5.26 11.55 -10.79
C VAL A 73 -4.30 11.84 -9.65
N VAL A 74 -3.65 10.80 -9.13
CA VAL A 74 -2.63 10.94 -8.09
C VAL A 74 -1.28 10.49 -8.58
N TYR A 75 -0.23 11.14 -8.10
CA TYR A 75 1.14 10.83 -8.44
C TYR A 75 2.05 10.80 -7.22
N TYR A 76 3.08 9.96 -7.27
CA TYR A 76 4.13 9.87 -6.27
C TYR A 76 5.39 9.21 -6.85
N PRO A 77 6.58 9.44 -6.25
CA PRO A 77 7.80 8.73 -6.65
C PRO A 77 7.61 7.21 -6.53
N TYR A 78 8.07 6.48 -7.54
CA TYR A 78 8.12 5.02 -7.50
C TYR A 78 9.09 4.54 -6.41
N PHE A 79 8.74 3.41 -5.80
CA PHE A 79 9.55 2.75 -4.79
C PHE A 79 9.77 1.29 -5.18
N VAL A 80 10.87 0.72 -4.73
CA VAL A 80 11.16 -0.71 -4.86
C VAL A 80 10.76 -1.38 -3.56
N ALA A 81 9.81 -2.31 -3.62
CA ALA A 81 9.45 -3.12 -2.47
C ALA A 81 10.53 -4.18 -2.21
N GLN A 82 10.89 -4.38 -0.95
CA GLN A 82 11.72 -5.51 -0.51
C GLN A 82 10.85 -6.66 0.00
N LYS A 83 9.76 -6.29 0.68
CA LYS A 83 8.72 -7.18 1.20
C LYS A 83 7.41 -6.45 1.04
N SER A 84 6.38 -7.15 0.62
CA SER A 84 5.02 -6.64 0.58
C SER A 84 4.08 -7.63 1.19
N GLY A 85 2.89 -7.17 1.57
CA GLY A 85 1.93 -8.07 2.17
C GLY A 85 0.60 -7.43 2.44
N THR A 86 -0.24 -8.24 3.07
CA THR A 86 -1.50 -7.82 3.64
C THR A 86 -1.42 -7.83 5.16
N LEU A 87 -2.19 -6.95 5.77
CA LEU A 87 -2.39 -6.89 7.22
C LEU A 87 -3.90 -6.92 7.45
N ASN A 88 -4.43 -8.07 7.86
CA ASN A 88 -5.85 -8.26 8.10
C ASN A 88 -6.15 -8.25 9.60
N ILE A 89 -7.05 -7.36 10.01
CA ILE A 89 -7.34 -7.09 11.41
C ILE A 89 -8.76 -7.55 11.70
N HIS A 90 -8.88 -8.57 12.54
CA HIS A 90 -10.15 -9.10 13.03
C HIS A 90 -10.39 -8.67 14.48
N LEU A 91 -11.56 -9.05 15.00
CA LEU A 91 -11.93 -8.76 16.39
C LEU A 91 -11.00 -9.42 17.42
N ASP A 92 -10.46 -10.60 17.16
CA ASP A 92 -9.69 -11.40 18.12
C ASP A 92 -8.22 -11.60 17.72
N LYS A 93 -7.88 -11.34 16.45
CA LYS A 93 -6.57 -11.62 15.89
C LYS A 93 -6.17 -10.66 14.78
N ILE A 94 -4.87 -10.64 14.51
CA ILE A 94 -4.25 -10.00 13.36
C ILE A 94 -3.60 -11.09 12.52
N ILE A 95 -3.80 -11.03 11.20
CA ILE A 95 -3.15 -11.90 10.24
C ILE A 95 -2.21 -11.05 9.38
N ILE A 96 -0.94 -11.44 9.33
CA ILE A 96 0.07 -10.84 8.45
C ILE A 96 0.43 -11.88 7.40
N GLU A 97 0.19 -11.57 6.13
CA GLU A 97 0.67 -12.38 5.02
C GLU A 97 1.68 -11.56 4.22
N ALA A 98 2.78 -12.17 3.81
CA ALA A 98 3.80 -11.46 3.07
C ALA A 98 4.48 -12.29 2.01
N VAL A 99 5.02 -11.56 1.04
CA VAL A 99 5.79 -12.04 -0.10
C VAL A 99 7.00 -11.12 -0.29
N LYS A 100 8.08 -11.70 -0.80
CA LYS A 100 9.26 -10.96 -1.21
C LYS A 100 8.91 -10.06 -2.40
N ASP A 101 9.51 -8.88 -2.41
CA ASP A 101 9.36 -7.86 -3.45
C ASP A 101 7.91 -7.34 -3.56
N ASP A 102 7.35 -7.26 -4.77
CA ASP A 102 6.07 -6.63 -5.06
C ASP A 102 4.85 -7.47 -4.61
N LEU A 103 3.80 -6.81 -4.10
CA LEU A 103 2.56 -7.46 -3.66
C LEU A 103 1.87 -8.27 -4.78
N TRP A 104 2.08 -7.94 -6.05
CA TRP A 104 1.54 -8.75 -7.16
C TRP A 104 2.02 -10.20 -7.14
N ASN A 105 3.16 -10.51 -6.51
CA ASN A 105 3.59 -11.89 -6.34
C ASN A 105 2.56 -12.71 -5.53
N LEU A 106 1.87 -12.08 -4.58
CA LEU A 106 0.80 -12.72 -3.80
C LEU A 106 -0.46 -12.95 -4.65
N VAL A 107 -0.85 -11.97 -5.47
CA VAL A 107 -2.12 -11.98 -6.22
C VAL A 107 -2.02 -12.74 -7.55
N THR A 108 -0.94 -12.56 -8.28
CA THR A 108 -0.74 -13.11 -9.63
C THR A 108 -0.10 -14.48 -9.59
N ASP A 109 0.93 -14.67 -8.77
CA ASP A 109 1.69 -15.93 -8.72
C ASP A 109 1.22 -16.85 -7.57
N GLN A 110 0.24 -16.42 -6.77
CA GLN A 110 -0.22 -17.11 -5.55
C GLN A 110 0.93 -17.46 -4.60
N LYS A 111 1.99 -16.64 -4.59
CA LYS A 111 3.15 -16.85 -3.72
C LYS A 111 2.87 -16.28 -2.34
N LEU A 112 3.01 -17.14 -1.34
CA LEU A 112 2.94 -16.78 0.07
C LEU A 112 4.25 -17.25 0.72
N ASP A 113 5.13 -16.31 1.06
CA ASP A 113 6.42 -16.64 1.67
C ASP A 113 6.28 -16.82 3.19
N VAL A 114 5.40 -16.03 3.83
CA VAL A 114 5.12 -16.15 5.26
C VAL A 114 3.69 -15.74 5.60
N SER A 115 3.09 -16.44 6.56
CA SER A 115 1.84 -16.05 7.22
C SER A 115 1.99 -16.15 8.73
N LEU A 116 1.60 -15.10 9.45
CA LEU A 116 1.62 -15.01 10.91
C LEU A 116 0.21 -14.73 11.43
N THR A 117 -0.20 -15.46 12.46
CA THR A 117 -1.41 -15.14 13.24
C THR A 117 -1.00 -14.65 14.62
N ILE A 118 -1.52 -13.49 15.00
CA ILE A 118 -1.13 -12.75 16.19
C ILE A 118 -2.39 -12.44 17.01
N THR A 119 -2.35 -12.68 18.32
CA THR A 119 -3.45 -12.33 19.23
C THR A 119 -3.48 -10.84 19.52
N LYS A 120 -4.54 -10.36 20.18
CA LYS A 120 -4.60 -8.99 20.69
C LYS A 120 -3.52 -8.66 21.72
N ASP A 121 -2.99 -9.67 22.40
CA ASP A 121 -1.89 -9.54 23.37
C ASP A 121 -0.51 -9.55 22.69
N ASN A 122 -0.48 -9.53 21.36
CA ASN A 122 0.71 -9.55 20.50
C ASN A 122 1.48 -10.88 20.50
N ASP A 123 0.86 -11.97 20.96
CA ASP A 123 1.47 -13.29 20.89
C ASP A 123 1.28 -13.90 19.50
N ILE A 124 2.39 -14.36 18.91
CA ILE A 124 2.34 -15.13 17.66
C ILE A 124 1.89 -16.55 17.99
N THR A 125 0.66 -16.90 17.61
CA THR A 125 0.06 -18.22 17.87
C THR A 125 0.25 -19.20 16.73
N SER A 126 0.46 -18.69 15.51
CA SER A 126 0.75 -19.52 14.34
C SER A 126 1.73 -18.81 13.41
N SER A 127 2.63 -19.59 12.82
CA SER A 127 3.56 -19.15 11.79
C SER A 127 3.69 -20.25 10.73
N TYR A 128 3.55 -19.85 9.47
CA TYR A 128 3.75 -20.70 8.31
C TYR A 128 4.75 -20.02 7.35
N GLY A 129 5.59 -20.81 6.69
CA GLY A 129 6.55 -20.32 5.70
C GLY A 129 7.94 -20.00 6.27
N GLU A 130 8.59 -18.99 5.70
CA GLU A 130 9.97 -18.63 6.00
C GLU A 130 10.14 -18.00 7.39
N LYS A 131 10.78 -18.72 8.32
CA LYS A 131 10.95 -18.29 9.73
C LYS A 131 11.70 -16.98 9.92
N ASN A 132 12.62 -16.66 9.01
CA ASN A 132 13.47 -15.47 9.08
C ASN A 132 13.06 -14.41 8.05
N PHE A 133 11.83 -14.50 7.52
CA PHE A 133 11.33 -13.53 6.56
C PHE A 133 11.29 -12.12 7.15
N PHE A 134 10.85 -11.99 8.40
CA PHE A 134 10.84 -10.73 9.14
C PHE A 134 11.92 -10.68 10.22
N ASN A 135 12.44 -9.49 10.47
CA ASN A 135 13.12 -9.19 11.72
C ASN A 135 12.12 -8.70 12.78
N THR A 136 12.54 -8.68 14.05
CA THR A 136 11.69 -8.32 15.19
C THR A 136 11.11 -6.89 15.09
N GLU A 137 11.87 -5.95 14.53
CA GLU A 137 11.45 -4.56 14.36
C GLU A 137 10.33 -4.44 13.31
N GLU A 138 10.46 -5.15 12.18
CA GLU A 138 9.43 -5.18 11.13
C GLU A 138 8.10 -5.73 11.65
N ILE A 139 8.13 -6.84 12.41
CA ILE A 139 6.93 -7.40 13.03
C ILE A 139 6.32 -6.40 14.02
N SER A 140 7.16 -5.79 14.86
CA SER A 140 6.71 -4.83 15.88
C SER A 140 6.04 -3.61 15.25
N GLN A 141 6.59 -3.08 14.14
CA GLN A 141 5.99 -1.98 13.40
C GLN A 141 4.62 -2.35 12.80
N LEU A 142 4.50 -3.53 12.18
CA LEU A 142 3.22 -3.98 11.61
C LEU A 142 2.15 -4.16 12.69
N ILE A 143 2.50 -4.77 13.83
CA ILE A 143 1.60 -4.92 14.98
C ILE A 143 1.18 -3.53 15.51
N GLN A 144 2.12 -2.60 15.67
CA GLN A 144 1.83 -1.25 16.16
C GLN A 144 0.79 -0.54 15.29
N TYR A 145 0.94 -0.61 13.96
CA TYR A 145 -0.04 -0.03 13.05
C TYR A 145 -1.37 -0.80 13.03
N ALA A 146 -1.33 -2.13 13.13
CA ALA A 146 -2.55 -2.94 13.27
C ALA A 146 -3.38 -2.50 14.48
N GLN A 147 -2.74 -2.32 15.64
CA GLN A 147 -3.41 -1.85 16.85
C GLN A 147 -3.99 -0.44 16.69
N LYS A 148 -3.26 0.46 16.01
CA LYS A 148 -3.76 1.81 15.71
C LYS A 148 -5.01 1.75 14.84
N ILE A 149 -4.98 0.96 13.77
CA ILE A 149 -6.11 0.80 12.85
C ILE A 149 -7.30 0.15 13.53
N SER A 150 -7.07 -0.88 14.37
CA SER A 150 -8.13 -1.51 15.16
C SER A 150 -8.91 -0.51 16.03
N ARG A 151 -8.25 0.54 16.53
CA ARG A 151 -8.91 1.60 17.30
C ARG A 151 -9.74 2.54 16.42
N ILE A 152 -9.27 2.85 15.22
CA ILE A 152 -9.94 3.75 14.29
C ILE A 152 -11.22 3.08 13.74
N TYR A 153 -11.12 1.81 13.35
CA TYR A 153 -12.22 1.03 12.76
C TYR A 153 -12.92 0.14 13.78
N ARG A 154 -12.99 0.59 15.04
CA ARG A 154 -13.52 -0.23 16.14
C ARG A 154 -14.94 -0.70 15.87
N ASP A 155 -15.80 0.19 15.38
CA ASP A 155 -17.22 -0.10 15.15
C ASP A 155 -17.38 -1.14 14.04
N GLU A 156 -16.68 -0.96 12.91
CA GLU A 156 -16.64 -1.93 11.81
C GLU A 156 -16.20 -3.32 12.28
N ILE A 157 -15.15 -3.39 13.11
CA ILE A 157 -14.62 -4.67 13.63
C ILE A 157 -15.60 -5.32 14.62
N ILE A 158 -16.32 -4.53 15.43
CA ILE A 158 -17.34 -5.04 16.36
C ILE A 158 -18.54 -5.60 15.60
N ASP A 159 -18.89 -4.98 14.47
CA ASP A 159 -19.97 -5.44 13.58
C ASP A 159 -19.62 -6.73 12.81
N GLY A 160 -18.42 -7.29 13.04
CA GLY A 160 -17.96 -8.55 12.47
C GLY A 160 -17.11 -8.41 11.21
N ASN A 161 -16.91 -7.18 10.72
CA ASN A 161 -16.06 -6.92 9.57
C ASN A 161 -14.57 -7.07 9.95
N SER A 162 -13.71 -7.23 8.96
CA SER A 162 -12.25 -7.15 9.13
C SER A 162 -11.67 -5.98 8.33
N ILE A 163 -10.55 -5.44 8.79
CA ILE A 163 -9.87 -4.34 8.08
C ILE A 163 -8.61 -4.89 7.44
N LEU A 164 -8.56 -4.82 6.12
CA LEU A 164 -7.45 -5.30 5.31
C LEU A 164 -6.64 -4.11 4.80
N LEU A 165 -5.35 -4.09 5.13
CA LEU A 165 -4.39 -3.13 4.58
C LEU A 165 -3.40 -3.82 3.66
N GLU A 166 -2.96 -3.08 2.64
CA GLU A 166 -1.83 -3.47 1.79
C GLU A 166 -0.61 -2.60 2.12
N TRP A 167 0.53 -3.26 2.30
CA TRP A 167 1.75 -2.62 2.77
C TRP A 167 2.99 -3.13 2.04
N SER A 168 4.05 -2.32 2.10
CA SER A 168 5.41 -2.71 1.70
C SER A 168 6.45 -2.15 2.64
N PHE A 169 7.49 -2.93 2.93
CA PHE A 169 8.79 -2.37 3.30
C PHE A 169 9.51 -2.00 2.01
N ALA A 170 9.66 -0.71 1.79
CA ALA A 170 10.03 -0.12 0.52
C ALA A 170 11.31 0.72 0.61
N LEU A 171 11.98 0.86 -0.53
CA LEU A 171 13.10 1.77 -0.74
C LEU A 171 12.74 2.76 -1.83
N SER A 172 13.03 4.04 -1.61
CA SER A 172 12.99 5.04 -2.68
C SER A 172 14.01 4.66 -3.76
N CYS A 173 13.76 5.00 -5.02
CA CYS A 173 14.75 4.76 -6.08
C CYS A 173 14.93 5.95 -7.01
N ASN A 174 16.09 6.01 -7.65
CA ASN A 174 16.37 6.98 -8.71
C ASN A 174 15.76 6.55 -10.05
N LYS A 175 15.95 7.38 -11.08
CA LYS A 175 15.50 7.13 -12.47
C LYS A 175 16.01 5.82 -13.08
N ASN A 176 17.10 5.23 -12.56
CA ASN A 176 17.66 3.97 -13.02
C ASN A 176 17.12 2.77 -12.21
N LYS A 177 16.06 2.95 -11.41
CA LYS A 177 15.50 1.95 -10.49
C LYS A 177 16.50 1.47 -9.43
N GLN A 178 17.56 2.23 -9.16
CA GLN A 178 18.52 1.90 -8.11
C GLN A 178 17.96 2.36 -6.76
N PRO A 179 17.85 1.47 -5.75
CA PRO A 179 17.40 1.84 -4.42
C PRO A 179 18.31 2.89 -3.76
N THR A 180 17.70 3.76 -2.96
CA THR A 180 18.34 4.89 -2.27
C THR A 180 17.77 5.03 -0.87
N GLY A 181 18.60 5.44 0.09
CA GLY A 181 18.18 5.65 1.47
C GLY A 181 18.00 4.36 2.27
N LYS A 182 17.22 4.46 3.36
CA LYS A 182 16.90 3.34 4.25
C LYS A 182 15.50 2.79 3.93
N PRO A 183 15.26 1.48 4.16
CA PRO A 183 13.92 0.92 4.04
C PRO A 183 12.93 1.63 4.96
N TYR A 184 11.69 1.77 4.50
CA TYR A 184 10.59 2.33 5.27
C TYR A 184 9.31 1.52 5.04
N LEU A 185 8.46 1.43 6.06
CA LEU A 185 7.13 0.86 5.93
C LEU A 185 6.20 1.87 5.26
N VAL A 186 5.39 1.41 4.32
CA VAL A 186 4.37 2.23 3.66
C VAL A 186 3.09 1.43 3.42
N PHE A 187 1.96 2.06 3.70
CA PHE A 187 0.61 1.58 3.41
C PHE A 187 0.05 2.32 2.20
N TYR A 188 -0.62 1.59 1.31
CA TYR A 188 -1.17 2.17 0.07
C TYR A 188 -2.57 1.67 -0.29
N GLU A 189 -3.12 0.72 0.48
CA GLU A 189 -4.55 0.41 0.46
C GLU A 189 -5.08 0.09 1.86
N VAL A 190 -6.34 0.47 2.11
CA VAL A 190 -7.15 0.05 3.27
C VAL A 190 -8.55 -0.25 2.76
N ARG A 191 -9.18 -1.31 3.26
CA ARG A 191 -10.56 -1.68 2.95
C ARG A 191 -11.19 -2.47 4.08
N THR A 192 -12.48 -2.19 4.32
CA THR A 192 -13.34 -3.04 5.15
C THR A 192 -13.79 -4.26 4.35
N ILE A 193 -13.59 -5.45 4.91
CA ILE A 193 -14.03 -6.74 4.37
C ILE A 193 -15.21 -7.21 5.20
N LYS A 194 -16.33 -7.49 4.53
CA LYS A 194 -17.58 -7.98 5.12
C LYS A 194 -17.65 -9.51 5.11
#